data_AF-A0A0H4B8N1-F1
#
_entry.id   AF-A0A0H4B8N1-F1
#
_cell.length_a   1.000
_cell.length_b   1.000
_cell.length_c   1.000
_cell.angle_alpha   90.00
_cell.angle_beta   90.00
_cell.angle_gamma   90.00
#
_symmetry.space_group_name_H-M   'P 1'
#
loop_
_entity.id
_entity.type
_entity.pdbx_description
1 polymer ?
#
loop_
_entity_poly.entity_id
_entity_poly.type
_entity_poly.pdbx_seq_one_letter_code
_entity_poly.pdbx_strand_id
1 'polypeptide(L)'
;MNRFLPWTYLLIAILGAILPWQANLEFMHMNPGGGFDLQTFIQDANINAASRSLSRDLLIAASAFSIWIITEGRKLKIKGWWITLIVSFSISFACGGPLFLYLRERKLMELISEQEQK
;
A
#
# COMPACT_ATOMS: atom_id res chain seq x y z
N MET A 1 -21.62 -11.94 -1.15
CA MET A 1 -20.40 -11.11 -1.25
C MET A 1 -19.69 -11.37 -2.56
N ASN A 2 -19.05 -10.36 -3.18
CA ASN A 2 -18.40 -10.55 -4.48
C ASN A 2 -17.09 -11.34 -4.32
N ARG A 3 -17.07 -12.61 -4.76
CA ARG A 3 -15.89 -13.50 -4.66
C ARG A 3 -14.69 -13.01 -5.49
N PHE A 4 -14.90 -12.11 -6.44
CA PHE A 4 -13.84 -11.53 -7.28
C PHE A 4 -13.11 -10.38 -6.60
N LEU A 5 -13.73 -9.71 -5.61
CA LEU A 5 -13.19 -8.50 -5.00
C LEU A 5 -11.79 -8.67 -4.37
N PRO A 6 -11.49 -9.76 -3.63
CA PRO A 6 -10.13 -9.99 -3.13
C PRO A 6 -9.10 -10.04 -4.26
N TRP A 7 -9.43 -10.72 -5.36
CA TRP A 7 -8.52 -10.89 -6.49
C TRP A 7 -8.28 -9.58 -7.23
N THR A 8 -9.30 -8.72 -7.34
CA THR A 8 -9.13 -7.35 -7.83
C THR A 8 -8.14 -6.57 -6.97
N TYR A 9 -8.26 -6.65 -5.64
CA TYR A 9 -7.31 -5.98 -4.75
C TYR A 9 -5.90 -6.55 -4.83
N LEU A 10 -5.76 -7.87 -5.00
CA LEU A 10 -4.45 -8.50 -5.19
C LEU A 10 -3.80 -8.04 -6.51
N LEU A 11 -4.57 -7.97 -7.61
CA LEU A 11 -4.09 -7.44 -8.87
C LEU A 11 -3.60 -5.99 -8.72
N ILE A 12 -4.39 -5.15 -8.06
CA ILE A 12 -4.02 -3.75 -7.80
C ILE A 12 -2.77 -3.68 -6.92
N ALA A 13 -2.61 -4.56 -5.92
CA ALA A 13 -1.41 -4.62 -5.09
C ALA A 13 -0.15 -4.98 -5.90
N ILE A 14 -0.27 -5.90 -6.86
CA ILE A 14 0.82 -6.28 -7.78
C ILE A 14 1.19 -5.10 -8.67
N LEU A 15 0.20 -4.42 -9.27
CA LEU A 15 0.44 -3.22 -10.08
C LEU A 15 1.08 -2.11 -9.24
N GLY A 16 0.63 -1.95 -7.99
CA GLY A 16 1.19 -1.02 -7.03
C GLY A 16 2.61 -1.37 -6.58
N ALA A 17 3.04 -2.62 -6.69
CA ALA A 17 4.45 -3.00 -6.50
C ALA A 17 5.27 -2.65 -7.74
N ILE A 18 4.74 -2.87 -8.94
CA ILE A 18 5.50 -2.73 -10.19
C ILE A 18 5.66 -1.25 -10.58
N LEU A 19 4.57 -0.50 -10.71
CA LEU A 19 4.60 0.83 -11.32
C LEU A 19 5.42 1.86 -10.52
N PRO A 20 5.24 2.00 -9.19
CA PRO A 20 6.07 2.92 -8.41
C PRO A 20 7.52 2.46 -8.33
N TRP A 21 7.77 1.14 -8.31
CA TRP A 21 9.13 0.63 -8.22
C TRP A 21 9.91 0.80 -9.52
N GLN A 22 9.25 0.79 -10.68
CA GLN A 22 9.86 1.18 -11.95
C GLN A 22 10.41 2.62 -11.87
N ALA A 23 9.62 3.56 -11.36
CA ALA A 23 10.06 4.95 -11.17
C ALA A 23 11.19 5.06 -10.12
N ASN A 24 11.11 4.31 -9.02
CA ASN A 24 12.18 4.29 -8.01
C ASN A 24 13.50 3.74 -8.59
N LEU A 25 13.45 2.69 -9.41
CA LEU A 25 14.63 2.12 -10.06
C LEU A 25 15.23 3.10 -11.07
N GLU A 26 14.39 3.78 -11.86
CA GLU A 26 14.83 4.83 -12.77
C GLU A 26 15.54 5.96 -12.00
N PHE A 27 14.94 6.43 -10.90
CA PHE A 27 15.55 7.41 -10.02
C PHE A 27 16.91 6.94 -9.46
N MET A 28 17.03 5.70 -9.02
CA MET A 28 18.29 5.13 -8.54
C MET A 28 19.38 5.08 -9.62
N HIS A 29 19.03 4.79 -10.87
CA HIS A 29 19.97 4.77 -11.98
C HIS A 29 20.43 6.16 -12.41
N MET A 30 19.61 7.18 -12.22
CA MET A 30 19.97 8.58 -12.52
C MET A 30 20.95 9.17 -11.50
N ASN A 31 21.07 8.57 -10.30
CA ASN A 31 21.96 9.05 -9.26
C ASN A 31 23.42 8.59 -9.48
N PRO A 32 24.38 9.52 -9.70
CA PRO A 32 25.77 9.18 -10.05
C PRO A 32 26.51 8.36 -9.00
N GLY A 33 26.12 8.45 -7.72
CA GLY A 33 26.73 7.71 -6.61
C GLY A 33 26.23 6.27 -6.47
N GLY A 34 25.21 5.87 -7.25
CA GLY A 34 24.51 4.60 -7.09
C GLY A 34 23.61 4.57 -5.85
N GLY A 35 22.49 3.84 -5.94
CA GLY A 35 21.56 3.66 -4.83
C GLY A 35 20.44 4.71 -4.77
N PHE A 36 19.66 4.67 -3.67
CA PHE A 36 18.50 5.55 -3.48
C PHE A 36 18.88 6.76 -2.64
N ASP A 37 19.10 7.90 -3.27
CA ASP A 37 19.32 9.17 -2.58
C ASP A 37 18.01 9.75 -2.06
N LEU A 38 17.74 9.52 -0.77
CA LEU A 38 16.53 9.99 -0.11
C LEU A 38 16.41 11.53 -0.09
N GLN A 39 17.53 12.25 0.02
CA GLN A 39 17.48 13.71 0.09
C GLN A 39 17.06 14.30 -1.25
N THR A 40 17.69 13.84 -2.33
CA THR A 40 17.32 14.25 -3.69
C THR A 40 15.89 13.81 -4.03
N PHE A 41 15.47 12.61 -3.63
CA PHE A 41 14.10 12.15 -3.88
C PHE A 41 13.05 13.06 -3.24
N ILE A 42 13.28 13.49 -1.99
CA ILE A 42 12.37 14.42 -1.29
C ILE A 42 12.37 15.79 -1.97
N GLN A 43 13.52 16.27 -2.45
CA GLN A 43 13.60 17.54 -3.18
C GLN A 43 12.80 17.49 -4.48
N ASP A 44 12.98 16.44 -5.29
CA ASP A 44 12.28 16.24 -6.56
C ASP A 44 10.78 16.04 -6.37
N ALA A 45 10.37 15.28 -5.34
CA ALA A 45 8.98 15.14 -4.94
C ALA A 45 8.34 16.50 -4.60
N ASN A 46 9.13 17.52 -4.25
CA ASN A 46 8.64 18.85 -3.87
C ASN A 46 8.99 19.97 -4.87
N ILE A 47 9.57 19.67 -6.03
CA ILE A 47 10.15 20.67 -6.93
C ILE A 47 9.09 21.62 -7.53
N ASN A 48 7.92 21.12 -7.91
CA ASN A 48 6.87 21.91 -8.54
C ASN A 48 5.51 21.74 -7.86
N ALA A 49 4.51 22.53 -8.26
CA ALA A 49 3.20 22.50 -7.62
C ALA A 49 2.48 21.16 -7.75
N ALA A 50 2.62 20.49 -8.90
CA ALA A 50 1.99 19.19 -9.16
C ALA A 50 2.62 18.08 -8.31
N SER A 51 3.95 18.00 -8.25
CA SER A 51 4.65 16.99 -7.44
C SER A 51 4.33 17.17 -5.94
N ARG A 52 4.34 18.42 -5.45
CA ARG A 52 3.93 18.74 -4.07
C ARG A 52 2.50 18.33 -3.78
N SER A 53 1.56 18.54 -4.71
CA SER A 53 0.17 18.10 -4.53
C SER A 53 0.10 16.59 -4.35
N LEU A 54 0.72 15.83 -5.26
CA LEU A 54 0.73 14.36 -5.20
C LEU A 54 1.40 13.83 -3.93
N SER A 55 2.52 14.42 -3.50
CA SER A 55 3.18 14.03 -2.25
C SER A 55 2.30 14.28 -1.02
N ARG A 56 1.58 15.41 -1.00
CA ARG A 56 0.65 15.74 0.09
C ARG A 56 -0.56 14.80 0.10
N ASP A 57 -1.15 14.53 -1.06
CA ASP A 57 -2.27 13.59 -1.20
C ASP A 57 -1.88 12.21 -0.70
N LEU A 58 -0.70 11.72 -1.12
CA LEU A 58 -0.15 10.46 -0.68
C LEU A 58 0.10 10.45 0.85
N LEU A 59 0.70 11.50 1.41
CA LEU A 59 0.99 11.59 2.84
C LEU A 59 -0.29 11.51 3.68
N ILE A 60 -1.31 12.29 3.32
CA ILE A 60 -2.59 12.34 4.05
C ILE A 60 -3.32 10.99 3.92
N ALA A 61 -3.42 10.46 2.70
CA ALA A 61 -4.08 9.17 2.45
C ALA A 61 -3.35 8.01 3.16
N ALA A 62 -2.02 7.94 3.05
CA ALA A 62 -1.23 6.90 3.68
C ALA A 62 -1.32 6.95 5.21
N SER A 63 -1.39 8.14 5.80
CA SER A 63 -1.57 8.30 7.24
C SER A 63 -2.93 7.77 7.70
N ALA A 64 -4.01 8.19 7.03
CA ALA A 64 -5.36 7.73 7.35
C ALA A 64 -5.50 6.21 7.17
N PHE A 65 -5.01 5.66 6.06
CA PHE A 65 -5.03 4.21 5.81
C PHE A 65 -4.15 3.43 6.77
N SER A 66 -3.00 3.95 7.20
CA SER A 66 -2.15 3.27 8.19
C SER A 66 -2.89 3.09 9.52
N ILE A 67 -3.56 4.15 9.99
CA ILE A 67 -4.41 4.10 11.19
C ILE A 67 -5.53 3.07 10.99
N TRP A 68 -6.17 3.08 9.83
CA TRP A 68 -7.24 2.14 9.50
C TRP A 68 -6.75 0.68 9.45
N ILE A 69 -5.62 0.41 8.80
CA ILE A 69 -4.98 -0.92 8.74
C ILE A 69 -4.74 -1.47 10.14
N ILE A 70 -4.19 -0.63 11.05
CA ILE A 70 -3.91 -1.04 12.44
C ILE A 70 -5.22 -1.35 13.18
N THR A 71 -6.19 -0.43 13.12
CA THR A 71 -7.43 -0.53 13.89
C THR A 71 -8.31 -1.68 13.40
N GLU A 72 -8.56 -1.76 12.10
CA GLU A 72 -9.37 -2.80 11.47
C GLU A 72 -8.66 -4.17 11.53
N GLY A 73 -7.35 -4.20 11.26
CA GLY A 73 -6.53 -5.42 11.32
C GLY A 73 -6.58 -6.08 12.70
N ARG A 74 -6.51 -5.28 13.76
CA ARG A 74 -6.65 -5.76 15.15
C ARG A 74 -8.09 -6.17 15.47
N LYS A 75 -9.08 -5.34 15.12
CA LYS A 75 -10.50 -5.59 15.38
C LYS A 75 -10.99 -6.91 14.78
N LEU A 76 -10.64 -7.15 13.51
CA LEU A 76 -11.04 -8.37 12.78
C LEU A 76 -10.06 -9.54 12.98
N LYS A 77 -8.98 -9.36 13.75
CA LYS A 77 -7.91 -10.34 13.96
C LYS A 77 -7.33 -10.88 12.64
N ILE A 78 -7.14 -9.99 11.66
CA ILE A 78 -6.61 -10.34 10.33
C ILE A 78 -5.16 -10.79 10.47
N LYS A 79 -4.82 -12.03 10.11
CA LYS A 79 -3.42 -12.48 10.12
C LYS A 79 -2.61 -11.73 9.07
N GLY A 80 -1.45 -11.19 9.45
CA GLY A 80 -0.53 -10.50 8.53
C GLY A 80 -0.82 -9.02 8.28
N TRP A 81 -1.75 -8.37 8.99
CA TRP A 81 -2.02 -6.93 8.83
C TRP A 81 -0.78 -6.03 9.03
N TRP A 82 0.16 -6.44 9.86
CA TRP A 82 1.39 -5.66 10.10
C TRP A 82 2.37 -5.74 8.92
N ILE A 83 2.35 -6.85 8.17
CA ILE A 83 3.18 -7.03 6.97
C ILE A 83 2.76 -6.02 5.91
N THR A 84 1.47 -5.73 5.79
CA THR A 84 0.97 -4.76 4.80
C THR A 84 1.43 -3.35 5.10
N LEU A 85 1.64 -2.99 6.38
CA LEU A 85 2.30 -1.72 6.74
C LEU A 85 3.76 -1.71 6.33
N ILE A 86 4.51 -2.78 6.61
CA ILE A 86 5.92 -2.87 6.19
C ILE A 86 6.02 -2.71 4.68
N VAL A 87 5.19 -3.42 3.91
CA VAL A 87 5.11 -3.32 2.45
C VAL A 87 4.77 -1.90 1.98
N SER A 88 3.86 -1.20 2.67
CA SER A 88 3.51 0.19 2.35
C SER A 88 4.71 1.13 2.41
N PHE A 89 5.65 0.92 3.34
CA PHE A 89 6.82 1.79 3.52
C PHE A 89 8.07 1.27 2.81
N SER A 90 8.20 -0.04 2.57
CA SER A 90 9.38 -0.63 1.93
C SER A 90 9.27 -0.74 0.42
N ILE A 91 8.07 -0.99 -0.11
CA ILE A 91 7.84 -1.13 -1.56
C ILE A 91 7.10 0.10 -2.07
N SER A 92 5.84 0.26 -1.67
CA SER A 92 5.02 1.43 -1.97
C SER A 92 3.69 1.33 -1.22
N PHE A 93 3.10 2.47 -0.89
CA PHE A 93 1.76 2.51 -0.32
C PHE A 93 0.70 1.95 -1.30
N ALA A 94 0.91 2.14 -2.60
CA ALA A 94 0.06 1.58 -3.65
C ALA A 94 0.08 0.04 -3.69
N CYS A 95 1.08 -0.61 -3.12
CA CYS A 95 1.11 -2.06 -2.92
C CYS A 95 0.46 -2.47 -1.59
N GLY A 96 0.92 -1.87 -0.49
CA GLY A 96 0.55 -2.30 0.86
C GLY A 96 -0.92 -2.04 1.22
N GLY A 97 -1.48 -0.91 0.77
CA GLY A 97 -2.91 -0.58 0.97
C GLY A 97 -3.85 -1.62 0.34
N PRO A 98 -3.75 -1.88 -0.98
CA PRO A 98 -4.55 -2.91 -1.63
C PRO A 98 -4.27 -4.33 -1.14
N LEU A 99 -3.04 -4.64 -0.73
CA LEU A 99 -2.74 -5.93 -0.09
C LEU A 99 -3.51 -6.11 1.22
N PHE A 100 -3.65 -5.06 2.02
CA PHE A 100 -4.51 -5.10 3.22
C PHE A 100 -5.98 -5.32 2.86
N LEU A 101 -6.48 -4.65 1.82
CA LEU A 101 -7.85 -4.86 1.34
C LEU A 101 -8.10 -6.31 0.94
N TYR A 102 -7.14 -6.95 0.25
CA TYR A 102 -7.20 -8.37 -0.08
C TYR A 102 -7.31 -9.25 1.18
N LEU A 103 -6.44 -9.05 2.18
CA LEU A 103 -6.47 -9.82 3.43
C LEU A 103 -7.77 -9.60 4.21
N ARG A 104 -8.24 -8.35 4.25
CA ARG A 104 -9.49 -7.97 4.90
C ARG A 104 -10.68 -8.68 4.29
N GLU A 105 -10.83 -8.63 2.97
CA GLU A 105 -11.97 -9.28 2.29
C GLU A 105 -11.95 -10.79 2.52
N ARG A 106 -10.77 -11.43 2.49
CA ARG A 106 -10.66 -12.85 2.83
C ARG A 106 -11.14 -13.15 4.25
N LYS A 107 -10.76 -12.32 5.23
CA LYS A 107 -11.20 -12.52 6.62
C LYS A 107 -12.70 -12.28 6.79
N LEU A 108 -13.27 -11.32 6.08
CA LEU A 108 -14.72 -11.11 6.09
C LEU A 108 -15.48 -12.31 5.49
N MET A 109 -14.96 -12.92 4.42
CA MET A 109 -15.59 -14.14 3.83
C MET A 109 -15.63 -15.27 4.86
N GLU A 110 -14.50 -15.47 5.56
CA GLU A 110 -14.35 -16.49 6.61
C GLU A 110 -15.36 -16.27 7.74
N LEU A 111 -15.44 -15.06 8.29
CA LEU A 111 -16.35 -14.73 9.39
C LEU A 111 -17.83 -14.91 9.01
N ILE A 112 -18.22 -14.56 7.79
CA ILE A 112 -19.60 -14.76 7.30
C ILE A 112 -19.90 -16.26 7.18
N SER A 113 -18.97 -17.05 6.62
CA SER A 113 -19.16 -18.50 6.50
C SER A 113 -19.29 -19.20 7.86
N GLU A 114 -18.57 -18.72 8.89
CA GLU A 114 -18.69 -19.24 10.25
C GLU A 114 -20.04 -18.89 10.91
N GLN A 115 -20.66 -17.76 10.51
CA GLN A 115 -21.98 -17.35 11.00
C GLN A 115 -23.10 -18.15 10.35
N GLU A 116 -23.00 -18.45 9.05
CA GLU A 116 -23.98 -19.27 8.33
C GLU A 116 -24.01 -20.73 8.79
N GLN A 117 -22.91 -21.21 9.40
CA GLN A 117 -22.78 -22.57 9.93
C GLN A 117 -23.28 -22.72 11.38
N LYS A 118 -23.64 -21.63 12.06
CA LYS A 118 -24.16 -21.61 13.43
C LYS A 118 -25.67 -21.48 13.45
#